data_AF-A0A1H6R7P3-F1
#
_entry.id   AF-A0A1H6R7P3-F1
#
_cell.length_a   1.000
_cell.length_b   1.000
_cell.length_c   1.000
_cell.angle_alpha   90.00
_cell.angle_beta   90.00
_cell.angle_gamma   90.00
#
_symmetry.space_group_name_H-M   'P 1'
#
loop_
_entity.id
_entity.type
_entity.pdbx_description
1 polymer ?
#
loop_
_entity_poly.entity_id
_entity_poly.type
_entity_poly.pdbx_seq_one_letter_code
_entity_poly.pdbx_strand_id
1 'polypeptide(L)'
;MASRSQLISQLATAMNNDGLNIEMPNHYDRSTGTFYIRGNEVTKNSAKRALRFFEEKALKCPNSVKGQEVLQYYNIAIASIQKCMEEANESTTK
;
A
#
# COMPACT_ATOMS: atom_id res chain seq x y z
N MET A 1 -11.99 8.93 17.26
CA MET A 1 -11.17 9.13 16.04
C MET A 1 -9.93 8.29 16.20
N ALA A 2 -9.68 7.32 15.31
CA ALA A 2 -8.51 6.44 15.43
C ALA A 2 -7.23 7.26 15.21
N SER A 3 -6.26 7.16 16.11
CA SER A 3 -4.98 7.86 15.96
C SER A 3 -4.19 7.28 14.78
N ARG A 4 -3.26 8.06 14.20
CA ARG A 4 -2.42 7.61 13.09
C ARG A 4 -1.70 6.29 13.39
N SER A 5 -1.29 6.06 14.64
CA SER A 5 -0.67 4.80 15.06
C SER A 5 -1.66 3.64 15.05
N GLN A 6 -2.92 3.86 15.45
CA GLN A 6 -3.97 2.84 15.39
C GLN A 6 -4.32 2.44 13.95
N LEU A 7 -4.33 3.38 13.00
CA LEU A 7 -4.55 3.05 11.58
C LEU A 7 -3.41 2.20 11.01
N ILE A 8 -2.18 2.48 11.41
CA ILE A 8 -0.99 1.73 10.99
C ILE A 8 -0.99 0.32 11.61
N SER A 9 -1.35 0.19 12.89
CA SER A 9 -1.48 -1.11 13.55
C SER A 9 -2.64 -1.94 12.99
N GLN A 10 -3.76 -1.32 12.63
CA GLN A 10 -4.87 -2.04 11.99
C GLN A 10 -4.51 -2.51 10.58
N LEU A 11 -3.72 -1.74 9.84
CA LEU A 11 -3.17 -2.15 8.53
C LEU A 11 -2.19 -3.33 8.68
N ALA A 12 -1.35 -3.31 9.72
CA ALA A 12 -0.42 -4.38 10.06
C ALA A 12 -1.12 -5.73 10.27
N THR A 13 -2.12 -5.73 11.15
CA THR A 13 -2.90 -6.91 11.50
C THR A 13 -3.71 -7.42 10.31
N ALA A 14 -4.29 -6.52 9.50
CA ALA A 14 -5.03 -6.91 8.30
C ALA A 14 -4.15 -7.55 7.21
N MET A 15 -2.83 -7.35 7.25
CA MET A 15 -1.87 -7.97 6.34
C MET A 15 -1.35 -9.33 6.81
N ASN A 16 -1.87 -9.87 7.93
CA ASN A 16 -1.37 -11.09 8.59
C ASN A 16 0.13 -10.97 8.93
N ASN A 17 0.52 -9.78 9.36
CA ASN A 17 1.91 -9.43 9.62
C ASN A 17 2.08 -9.10 11.10
N ASP A 18 2.09 -10.15 11.92
CA ASP A 18 2.22 -10.05 13.39
C ASP A 18 3.59 -9.53 13.85
N GLY A 19 4.52 -9.31 12.92
CA GLY A 19 5.90 -8.88 13.15
C GLY A 19 6.26 -7.60 12.40
N LEU A 20 5.41 -6.58 12.40
CA LEU A 20 5.84 -5.27 11.92
C LEU A 20 6.91 -4.72 12.87
N ASN A 21 8.18 -4.95 12.55
CA ASN A 21 9.32 -4.29 13.17
C ASN A 21 9.30 -2.83 12.72
N ILE A 22 8.54 -2.01 13.45
CA ILE A 22 8.34 -0.58 13.17
C ILE A 22 9.69 0.18 13.20
N GLU A 23 10.73 -0.41 13.79
CA GLU A 23 12.08 0.12 13.89
C GLU A 23 12.94 -0.05 12.64
N MET A 24 12.56 -0.91 11.69
CA MET A 24 13.33 -1.04 10.45
C MET A 24 12.98 0.10 9.48
N PRO A 25 13.97 0.80 8.91
CA PRO A 25 13.71 1.82 7.90
C PRO A 25 13.19 1.21 6.60
N ASN A 26 12.40 1.99 5.87
CA ASN A 26 12.06 1.65 4.49
C ASN A 26 13.35 1.69 3.67
N HIS A 27 13.64 0.65 2.88
CA HIS A 27 14.82 0.62 2.04
C HIS A 27 14.54 -0.12 0.73
N TYR A 28 15.23 0.29 -0.32
CA TYR A 28 15.27 -0.40 -1.60
C TYR A 28 16.57 -1.20 -1.66
N ASP A 29 16.48 -2.52 -1.71
CA ASP A 29 17.62 -3.37 -1.96
C ASP A 29 17.88 -3.42 -3.47
N ARG A 30 18.97 -2.77 -3.87
CA ARG A 30 19.38 -2.68 -5.28
C ARG A 30 19.92 -4.01 -5.82
N SER A 31 20.37 -4.91 -4.96
CA SER A 31 20.93 -6.21 -5.38
C SER A 31 19.84 -7.18 -5.81
N THR A 32 18.69 -7.14 -5.14
CA THR A 32 17.52 -7.97 -5.43
C THR A 32 16.44 -7.22 -6.23
N GLY A 33 16.54 -5.88 -6.29
CA GLY A 33 15.52 -5.03 -6.90
C GLY A 33 14.26 -4.89 -6.03
N THR A 34 14.37 -5.24 -4.75
CA THR A 34 13.22 -5.41 -3.85
C THR A 34 13.06 -4.21 -2.92
N PHE A 35 11.83 -3.69 -2.85
CA PHE A 35 11.49 -2.64 -1.90
C PHE A 35 11.00 -3.25 -0.59
N TYR A 36 11.55 -2.81 0.53
CA TYR A 36 11.18 -3.23 1.88
C TYR A 36 10.55 -2.06 2.64
N ILE A 37 9.38 -2.29 3.22
CA ILE A 37 8.71 -1.36 4.13
C ILE A 37 8.78 -1.95 5.53
N ARG A 38 9.50 -1.30 6.45
CA ARG A 38 9.65 -1.78 7.83
C ARG A 38 10.05 -3.26 7.92
N GLY A 39 11.07 -3.61 7.14
CA GLY A 39 11.59 -4.98 7.04
C GLY A 39 10.72 -5.97 6.26
N ASN A 40 9.58 -5.54 5.70
CA ASN A 40 8.70 -6.40 4.94
C ASN A 40 8.87 -6.18 3.43
N GLU A 41 9.14 -7.26 2.72
CA GLU A 41 9.22 -7.27 1.26
C GLU A 41 7.88 -6.87 0.61
N VAL A 42 7.94 -5.91 -0.30
CA VAL A 42 6.82 -5.52 -1.14
C VAL A 42 6.73 -6.46 -2.35
N THR A 43 6.09 -7.61 -2.14
CA THR A 43 5.78 -8.59 -3.20
C THR A 43 4.59 -8.17 -4.07
N LYS A 44 4.42 -8.80 -5.24
CA LYS A 44 3.18 -8.67 -6.07
C LYS A 44 1.90 -8.93 -5.27
N ASN A 45 1.93 -9.87 -4.32
CA ASN A 45 0.79 -10.16 -3.45
C ASN A 45 0.52 -9.05 -2.42
N SER A 46 1.56 -8.39 -1.91
CA SER A 46 1.38 -7.22 -1.04
C SER A 46 0.80 -6.02 -1.81
N ALA A 47 1.23 -5.80 -3.06
CA ALA A 47 0.67 -4.77 -3.93
C ALA A 47 -0.81 -5.03 -4.26
N LYS A 48 -1.19 -6.28 -4.59
CA LYS A 48 -2.60 -6.68 -4.79
C LYS A 48 -3.46 -6.45 -3.55
N ARG A 49 -2.93 -6.75 -2.36
CA ARG A 49 -3.64 -6.51 -1.09
C ARG A 49 -3.83 -5.01 -0.83
N ALA A 50 -2.80 -4.21 -1.08
CA ALA A 50 -2.87 -2.75 -0.96
C ALA A 50 -3.89 -2.15 -1.95
N LEU A 51 -3.88 -2.59 -3.20
CA LEU A 51 -4.83 -2.17 -4.23
C LEU A 51 -6.28 -2.39 -3.76
N ARG A 52 -6.61 -3.63 -3.36
CA ARG A 52 -7.94 -3.99 -2.89
C ARG A 52 -8.37 -3.17 -1.67
N PHE A 53 -7.44 -2.91 -0.74
CA PHE A 53 -7.71 -2.07 0.41
C PHE A 53 -8.11 -0.64 0.00
N PHE A 54 -7.37 -0.02 -0.92
CA PHE A 54 -7.67 1.34 -1.36
C PHE A 54 -8.95 1.41 -2.20
N GLU A 55 -9.22 0.41 -3.05
CA GLU A 55 -10.49 0.30 -3.79
C GLU A 55 -11.69 0.22 -2.83
N GLU A 56 -11.61 -0.62 -1.78
CA GLU A 56 -12.66 -0.72 -0.76
C GLU A 56 -12.84 0.59 0.03
N LYS A 57 -11.76 1.34 0.27
CA LYS A 57 -11.82 2.64 0.96
C LYS A 57 -12.37 3.75 0.06
N ALA A 58 -12.08 3.72 -1.24
CA ALA A 58 -12.65 4.61 -2.23
C ALA A 58 -14.17 4.39 -2.36
N LEU A 59 -14.62 3.13 -2.44
CA LEU A 59 -16.04 2.74 -2.48
C LEU A 59 -16.84 3.21 -1.26
N LYS A 60 -16.19 3.24 -0.09
CA LYS A 60 -16.82 3.65 1.19
C LYS A 60 -16.65 5.14 1.50
N CYS A 61 -16.10 5.95 0.58
CA CYS A 61 -15.95 7.38 0.82
C CYS A 61 -17.30 8.09 0.84
N PRO A 62 -17.58 8.90 1.88
CA PRO A 62 -18.82 9.65 1.95
C PRO A 62 -18.85 10.77 0.90
N ASN A 63 -20.00 11.02 0.29
CA ASN A 63 -20.24 12.12 -0.67
C ASN A 63 -20.30 13.50 0.02
N SER A 64 -19.23 13.86 0.71
CA SER A 64 -19.01 15.18 1.30
C SER A 64 -17.79 15.84 0.65
N VAL A 65 -17.64 17.16 0.76
CA VAL A 65 -16.48 17.88 0.18
C VAL A 65 -15.15 17.29 0.66
N LYS A 66 -15.02 17.05 1.98
CA LYS A 66 -13.85 16.37 2.56
C LYS A 66 -13.72 14.91 2.10
N GLY A 67 -14.83 14.22 1.88
CA GLY A 67 -14.82 12.86 1.36
C GLY A 67 -14.36 12.78 -0.10
N GLN A 68 -14.66 13.80 -0.91
CA GLN A 68 -14.17 13.90 -2.29
C GLN A 68 -12.67 14.20 -2.36
N GLU A 69 -12.15 15.05 -1.48
CA GLU A 69 -10.69 15.25 -1.35
C GLU A 69 -9.98 13.94 -0.97
N VAL A 70 -10.54 13.22 0.00
CA VAL A 70 -10.01 11.91 0.43
C VAL A 70 -10.10 10.87 -0.69
N LEU A 71 -11.19 10.88 -1.47
CA LEU A 71 -11.36 10.00 -2.63
C LEU A 71 -10.28 10.26 -3.70
N GLN A 72 -9.90 11.52 -3.94
CA GLN A 72 -8.81 11.84 -4.86
C GLN A 72 -7.48 11.22 -4.41
N TYR A 73 -7.15 11.29 -3.12
CA TYR A 73 -5.95 10.64 -2.60
C TYR A 73 -5.98 9.12 -2.78
N TYR A 74 -7.13 8.47 -2.56
CA TYR A 74 -7.27 7.04 -2.81
C TYR A 74 -7.13 6.69 -4.29
N ASN A 75 -7.72 7.47 -5.20
CA ASN A 75 -7.60 7.24 -6.63
C ASN A 75 -6.14 7.40 -7.13
N ILE A 76 -5.41 8.39 -6.61
CA ILE A 76 -3.98 8.56 -6.90
C ILE A 76 -3.18 7.36 -6.40
N ALA A 77 -3.46 6.87 -5.19
CA ALA A 77 -2.80 5.69 -4.65
C ALA A 77 -3.07 4.42 -5.48
N ILE A 78 -4.34 4.21 -5.89
CA ILE A 78 -4.74 3.09 -6.76
C ILE A 78 -3.99 3.15 -8.09
N ALA A 79 -4.02 4.30 -8.78
CA ALA A 79 -3.34 4.47 -10.07
C ALA A 79 -1.82 4.27 -9.97
N SER A 80 -1.20 4.74 -8.89
CA SER A 80 0.24 4.55 -8.66
C SER A 80 0.59 3.08 -8.46
N ILE A 81 -0.21 2.35 -7.66
CA ILE A 81 0.01 0.92 -7.42
C ILE A 81 -0.18 0.13 -8.72
N GLN A 82 -1.22 0.43 -9.51
CA GLN A 82 -1.47 -0.23 -10.80
C GLN A 82 -0.31 -0.02 -11.77
N LYS A 83 0.16 1.23 -11.93
CA LYS A 83 1.28 1.56 -12.80
C LYS A 83 2.58 0.83 -12.38
N CYS A 84 2.90 0.82 -11.09
CA CYS A 84 4.05 0.06 -10.59
C CYS A 84 3.93 -1.45 -10.88
N MET A 85 2.71 -2.01 -10.83
CA MET A 85 2.47 -3.42 -11.14
C MET A 85 2.58 -3.72 -12.64
N GLU A 86 2.20 -2.79 -13.52
CA GLU A 86 2.36 -2.90 -14.97
C GLU A 86 3.83 -2.88 -15.38
N GLU A 87 4.60 -1.90 -14.90
CA GLU A 87 6.05 -1.77 -15.17
C GLU A 87 6.84 -3.00 -14.66
N ALA A 88 6.43 -3.55 -13.51
CA ALA A 88 7.01 -4.78 -12.96
C ALA A 88 6.66 -6.05 -13.75
N ASN A 89 5.61 -6.03 -14.58
CA ASN A 89 5.29 -7.15 -15.48
C ASN A 89 6.01 -7.02 -16.83
N GLU A 90 6.16 -5.80 -17.36
CA GLU A 90 6.90 -5.55 -18.60
C GLU A 90 8.38 -5.91 -18.49
N SER A 91 8.99 -5.67 -17.32
CA SER A 91 10.41 -5.97 -17.03
C SER A 91 10.76 -7.47 -17.07
N THR A 92 9.76 -8.37 -17.09
CA THR A 92 9.96 -9.83 -17.20
C THR A 92 10.03 -10.35 -18.64
N THR A 93 9.95 -9.48 -19.65
CA THR A 93 9.83 -9.86 -21.07
C THR A 93 11.06 -9.52 -21.92
N LYS A 94 12.23 -9.31 -21.30
CA LYS A 94 13.49 -9.06 -22.00
C LYS A 94 14.60 -9.98 -21.53
#